data_AF-A0A935SL34-F1
#
_entry.id   AF-A0A935SL34-F1
#
_cell.length_a   1.000
_cell.length_b   1.000
_cell.length_c   1.000
_cell.angle_alpha   90.00
_cell.angle_beta   90.00
_cell.angle_gamma   90.00
#
_symmetry.space_group_name_H-M   'P 1'
#
loop_
_entity.id
_entity.type
_entity.pdbx_description
1 polymer ?
#
loop_
_entity_poly.entity_id
_entity_poly.type
_entity_poly.pdbx_seq_one_letter_code
_entity_poly.pdbx_strand_id
1 'polypeptide(L)'
;MLKHNSSTIVVFQSKEYNNFEMVNGNRALNQKKISRIIKEIESGNDMLSYYPIQVRVENEKLKILDGQHRYFISKKLKRPIYYILVTENKSMSDIAKVNSNVEKWKAQDFINCYIQQKNNDYNKLQEFLDMYKINIGTTLRLLTNGNPGTEGSSPELTKIFEHGLLKITHWDEAIEIANDCKRFEKFLYWRDRAFIIAIYRIKKAALISIDDLVSNFNKRPEMLVKQVSQKDYIYNLEQLVNVGKQKRIVIS
;
A
#
# COMPACT_ATOMS: atom_id res chain seq x y z
N MET A 1 -34.23 33.31 -13.38
CA MET A 1 -33.66 32.65 -12.19
C MET A 1 -33.55 31.17 -12.47
N LEU A 2 -32.39 30.57 -12.18
CA LEU A 2 -32.25 29.12 -12.19
C LEU A 2 -33.19 28.52 -11.14
N LYS A 3 -34.03 27.55 -11.53
CA LYS A 3 -34.82 26.79 -10.57
C LYS A 3 -33.91 25.72 -9.97
N HIS A 4 -33.71 25.78 -8.67
CA HIS A 4 -32.93 24.79 -7.93
C HIS A 4 -33.89 23.78 -7.29
N ASN A 5 -33.52 22.49 -7.37
CA ASN A 5 -34.17 21.44 -6.60
C ASN A 5 -33.35 21.21 -5.33
N SER A 6 -33.96 21.40 -4.16
CA SER A 6 -33.28 21.19 -2.87
C SER A 6 -33.15 19.69 -2.56
N SER A 7 -32.01 19.31 -2.00
CA SER A 7 -31.80 17.97 -1.45
C SER A 7 -32.47 17.83 -0.07
N THR A 8 -32.75 16.60 0.34
CA THR A 8 -33.24 16.25 1.70
C THR A 8 -32.13 16.18 2.74
N ILE A 9 -30.86 16.20 2.32
CA ILE A 9 -29.71 16.16 3.22
C ILE A 9 -29.56 17.50 3.94
N VAL A 10 -29.65 17.47 5.27
CA VAL A 10 -29.46 18.64 6.13
C VAL A 10 -27.99 18.76 6.54
N VAL A 11 -27.43 19.96 6.43
CA VAL A 11 -26.11 20.30 6.97
C VAL A 11 -26.26 20.90 8.35
N PHE A 12 -25.65 20.26 9.33
CA PHE A 12 -25.60 20.71 10.72
C PHE A 12 -24.28 21.43 11.00
N GLN A 13 -24.23 22.23 12.07
CA GLN A 13 -22.99 22.82 12.56
C GLN A 13 -22.86 22.68 14.09
N SER A 14 -21.62 22.56 14.58
CA SER A 14 -21.33 22.51 16.02
C SER A 14 -19.95 23.05 16.35
N LYS A 15 -19.78 23.65 17.53
CA LYS A 15 -18.46 23.96 18.14
C LYS A 15 -18.10 22.99 19.28
N GLU A 16 -18.97 22.03 19.58
CA GLU A 16 -18.75 21.02 20.62
C GLU A 16 -17.90 19.87 20.09
N TYR A 17 -16.58 20.09 19.99
CA TYR A 17 -15.64 19.12 19.41
C TYR A 17 -15.63 17.75 20.11
N ASN A 18 -16.02 17.70 21.39
CA ASN A 18 -16.03 16.49 22.21
C ASN A 18 -17.19 15.53 21.89
N ASN A 19 -18.15 15.98 21.08
CA ASN A 19 -19.23 15.13 20.58
C ASN A 19 -18.80 14.26 19.41
N PHE A 20 -17.65 14.57 18.79
CA PHE A 20 -17.13 13.87 17.64
C PHE A 20 -16.04 12.88 18.05
N GLU A 21 -16.05 11.71 17.41
CA GLU A 21 -15.09 10.65 17.68
C GLU A 21 -14.58 10.04 16.38
N MET A 22 -13.30 9.70 16.36
CA MET A 22 -12.69 9.03 15.21
C MET A 22 -13.07 7.55 15.19
N VAL A 23 -13.42 7.04 14.02
CA VAL A 23 -13.63 5.60 13.81
C VAL A 23 -12.29 4.88 13.69
N ASN A 24 -12.19 3.67 14.27
CA ASN A 24 -11.03 2.81 14.11
C ASN A 24 -10.81 2.46 12.63
N GLY A 25 -9.57 2.59 12.14
CA GLY A 25 -9.24 2.38 10.73
C GLY A 25 -9.31 3.65 9.87
N ASN A 26 -9.66 4.80 10.43
CA ASN A 26 -9.58 6.06 9.69
C ASN A 26 -8.14 6.35 9.21
N ARG A 27 -8.03 6.86 7.97
CA ARG A 27 -6.75 7.24 7.38
C ARG A 27 -6.01 8.23 8.30
N ALA A 28 -4.73 7.96 8.52
CA ALA A 28 -3.86 8.80 9.34
C ALA A 28 -3.88 10.28 8.88
N LEU A 29 -3.83 11.19 9.86
CA LEU A 29 -3.78 12.62 9.59
C LEU A 29 -2.47 12.98 8.90
N ASN A 30 -2.56 13.67 7.75
CA ASN A 30 -1.40 14.15 7.01
C ASN A 30 -1.08 15.57 7.48
N GLN A 31 -0.10 15.71 8.38
CA GLN A 31 0.25 16.99 8.98
C GLN A 31 0.71 18.03 7.95
N LYS A 32 1.44 17.63 6.90
CA LYS A 32 1.84 18.55 5.82
C LYS A 32 0.62 19.13 5.11
N LYS A 33 -0.36 18.28 4.80
CA LYS A 33 -1.64 18.69 4.18
C LYS A 33 -2.43 19.62 5.10
N ILE A 34 -2.55 19.27 6.38
CA ILE A 34 -3.22 20.09 7.39
C ILE A 34 -2.59 21.48 7.47
N SER A 35 -1.27 21.56 7.62
CA SER A 35 -0.56 22.84 7.69
C SER A 35 -0.72 23.67 6.43
N ARG A 36 -0.75 23.04 5.24
CA ARG A 36 -1.02 23.74 3.98
C ARG A 36 -2.42 24.36 3.95
N ILE A 37 -3.44 23.58 4.29
CA ILE A 37 -4.83 24.06 4.30
C ILE A 37 -5.02 25.17 5.34
N ILE A 38 -4.39 25.05 6.52
CA ILE A 38 -4.44 26.11 7.53
C ILE A 38 -3.89 27.43 6.98
N LYS A 39 -2.74 27.40 6.28
CA LYS A 39 -2.18 28.61 5.65
C LYS A 39 -3.12 29.21 4.60
N GLU A 40 -3.78 28.37 3.80
CA GLU A 40 -4.75 28.83 2.80
C GLU A 40 -5.96 29.52 3.48
N ILE A 41 -6.48 28.94 4.56
CA ILE A 41 -7.55 29.53 5.37
C ILE A 41 -7.11 30.87 5.99
N GLU A 42 -5.92 30.92 6.58
CA GLU A 42 -5.34 32.13 7.17
C GLU A 42 -5.11 33.23 6.11
N SER A 43 -4.86 32.85 4.85
CA SER A 43 -4.76 33.78 3.72
C SER A 43 -6.10 34.29 3.17
N GLY A 44 -7.22 33.91 3.81
CA GLY A 44 -8.57 34.37 3.47
C GLY A 44 -9.43 33.38 2.69
N ASN A 45 -8.89 32.20 2.34
CA ASN A 45 -9.63 31.17 1.61
C ASN A 45 -10.29 30.14 2.56
N ASP A 46 -11.14 30.62 3.47
CA ASP A 46 -11.87 29.74 4.40
C ASP A 46 -13.10 29.12 3.71
N MET A 47 -12.95 27.86 3.29
CA MET A 47 -14.01 27.11 2.61
C MET A 47 -14.64 26.02 3.48
N LEU A 48 -14.35 25.97 4.79
CA LEU A 48 -14.76 24.85 5.66
C LEU A 48 -16.28 24.64 5.69
N SER A 49 -17.08 25.71 5.58
CA SER A 49 -18.55 25.65 5.57
C SER A 49 -19.15 24.97 4.34
N TYR A 50 -18.41 24.94 3.23
CA TYR A 50 -18.89 24.36 1.98
C TYR A 50 -18.61 22.86 1.87
N TYR A 51 -17.76 22.32 2.76
CA TYR A 51 -17.32 20.92 2.71
C TYR A 51 -17.61 20.20 4.03
N PRO A 52 -18.89 19.91 4.34
CA PRO A 52 -19.25 19.23 5.57
C PRO A 52 -18.55 17.87 5.70
N ILE A 53 -18.25 17.48 6.93
CA ILE A 53 -17.77 16.13 7.25
C ILE A 53 -18.96 15.16 7.26
N GLN A 54 -18.68 13.87 7.07
CA GLN A 54 -19.72 12.84 7.14
C GLN A 54 -19.62 12.13 8.48
N VAL A 55 -20.74 12.04 9.20
CA VAL A 55 -20.78 11.39 10.51
C VAL A 55 -21.97 10.44 10.64
N ARG A 56 -21.84 9.47 11.54
CA ARG A 56 -22.93 8.61 12.00
C ARG A 56 -23.13 8.79 13.50
N VAL A 57 -24.38 8.75 13.95
CA VAL A 57 -24.69 8.70 15.39
C VAL A 57 -24.51 7.27 15.87
N GLU A 58 -23.65 7.08 16.87
CA GLU A 58 -23.44 5.79 17.54
C GLU A 58 -23.11 6.06 19.01
N ASN A 59 -23.84 5.42 19.94
CA ASN A 59 -23.66 5.59 21.38
C ASN A 59 -23.56 7.07 21.81
N GLU A 60 -24.50 7.90 21.32
CA GLU A 60 -24.58 9.35 21.62
C GLU A 60 -23.37 10.17 21.16
N LYS A 61 -22.49 9.60 20.32
CA LYS A 61 -21.35 10.27 19.70
C LYS A 61 -21.51 10.37 18.19
N LEU A 62 -20.89 11.39 17.61
CA LEU A 62 -20.78 11.61 16.16
C LEU A 62 -19.49 10.95 15.65
N LYS A 63 -19.61 9.72 15.19
CA LYS A 63 -18.50 8.96 14.59
C LYS A 63 -18.15 9.55 13.24
N ILE A 64 -16.91 10.02 13.08
CA ILE A 64 -16.41 10.63 11.85
C ILE A 64 -16.10 9.54 10.83
N LEU A 65 -16.93 9.49 9.78
CA LEU A 65 -16.80 8.56 8.66
C LEU A 65 -15.90 9.11 7.55
N ASP A 66 -16.01 10.41 7.26
CA ASP A 66 -15.15 11.14 6.31
C ASP A 66 -14.89 12.56 6.81
N GLY A 67 -13.76 13.13 6.39
CA GLY A 67 -13.44 14.53 6.65
C GLY A 67 -12.64 14.75 7.92
N GLN A 68 -11.91 13.74 8.39
CA GLN A 68 -11.08 13.80 9.59
C GLN A 68 -10.05 14.95 9.57
N HIS A 69 -9.45 15.26 8.41
CA HIS A 69 -8.54 16.41 8.30
C HIS A 69 -9.32 17.72 8.49
N ARG A 70 -10.53 17.83 7.92
CA ARG A 70 -11.40 19.01 8.09
C ARG A 70 -11.85 19.17 9.54
N TYR A 71 -12.22 18.09 10.21
CA TYR A 71 -12.47 18.08 11.65
C TYR A 71 -11.26 18.60 12.43
N PHE A 72 -10.07 18.05 12.18
CA PHE A 72 -8.85 18.44 12.90
C PHE A 72 -8.48 19.91 12.65
N ILE A 73 -8.59 20.39 11.41
CA ILE A 73 -8.35 21.79 11.05
C ILE A 73 -9.36 22.70 11.77
N SER A 74 -10.66 22.37 11.71
CA SER A 74 -11.72 23.15 12.37
C SER A 74 -11.47 23.24 13.87
N LYS A 75 -11.14 22.11 14.52
CA LYS A 75 -10.78 22.05 15.94
C LYS A 75 -9.56 22.91 16.26
N LYS A 76 -8.50 22.81 15.46
CA LYS A 76 -7.24 23.57 15.66
C LYS A 76 -7.44 25.07 15.49
N LEU A 77 -8.27 25.48 14.54
CA LEU A 77 -8.59 26.89 14.25
C LEU A 77 -9.79 27.43 15.05
N LYS A 78 -10.37 26.62 15.94
CA LYS A 78 -11.58 26.95 16.72
C LYS A 78 -12.78 27.37 15.84
N ARG A 79 -12.90 26.80 14.64
CA ARG A 79 -14.00 27.03 13.67
C ARG A 79 -15.13 26.01 13.88
N PRO A 80 -16.40 26.38 13.62
CA PRO A 80 -17.50 25.41 13.61
C PRO A 80 -17.20 24.22 12.69
N ILE A 81 -17.60 23.02 13.12
CA ILE A 81 -17.62 21.83 12.28
C ILE A 81 -18.97 21.79 11.59
N TYR A 82 -18.96 21.77 10.26
CA TYR A 82 -20.13 21.50 9.44
C TYR A 82 -20.18 20.00 9.14
N TYR A 83 -21.34 19.37 9.29
CA TYR A 83 -21.47 17.92 9.13
C TYR A 83 -22.82 17.50 8.57
N ILE A 84 -22.86 16.33 7.93
CA ILE A 84 -24.08 15.66 7.50
C ILE A 84 -24.20 14.30 8.18
N LEU A 85 -25.43 13.88 8.47
CA LEU A 85 -25.73 12.58 9.04
C LEU A 85 -25.87 11.53 7.93
N VAL A 86 -25.06 10.48 7.99
CA VAL A 86 -25.16 9.32 7.09
C VAL A 86 -26.03 8.27 7.77
N THR A 87 -27.29 8.16 7.32
CA THR A 87 -28.29 7.23 7.85
C THR A 87 -28.20 5.83 7.25
N GLU A 88 -27.54 5.69 6.09
CA GLU A 88 -27.35 4.39 5.45
C GLU A 88 -26.28 3.55 6.17
N ASN A 89 -26.53 2.25 6.29
CA ASN A 89 -25.57 1.24 6.74
C ASN A 89 -24.48 0.99 5.66
N LYS A 90 -23.73 2.03 5.31
CA LYS A 90 -22.53 1.89 4.47
C LYS A 90 -21.41 1.29 5.30
N SER A 91 -20.70 0.31 4.72
CA SER A 91 -19.47 -0.21 5.32
C SER A 91 -18.37 0.86 5.23
N MET A 92 -17.36 0.78 6.11
CA MET A 92 -16.18 1.63 5.99
C MET A 92 -15.50 1.48 4.63
N SER A 93 -15.61 0.30 3.98
CA SER A 93 -15.07 0.08 2.63
C SER A 93 -15.81 0.90 1.56
N ASP A 94 -17.14 1.06 1.69
CA ASP A 94 -17.94 1.83 0.72
C ASP A 94 -17.65 3.31 0.84
N ILE A 95 -17.47 3.79 2.07
CA ILE A 95 -17.10 5.18 2.36
C ILE A 95 -15.68 5.44 1.86
N ALA A 96 -14.74 4.53 2.11
CA ALA A 96 -13.38 4.63 1.60
C ALA A 96 -13.34 4.63 0.06
N LYS A 97 -14.17 3.83 -0.62
CA LYS A 97 -14.29 3.84 -2.09
C LYS A 97 -14.75 5.18 -2.63
N VAL A 98 -15.85 5.72 -2.10
CA VAL A 98 -16.40 7.02 -2.53
C VAL A 98 -15.34 8.12 -2.34
N ASN A 99 -14.60 8.11 -1.23
CA ASN A 99 -13.57 9.10 -0.96
C ASN A 99 -12.28 8.86 -1.76
N SER A 100 -11.96 7.62 -2.11
CA SER A 100 -10.79 7.27 -2.93
C SER A 100 -10.85 7.85 -4.35
N ASN A 101 -12.05 8.18 -4.83
CA ASN A 101 -12.24 8.89 -6.10
C ASN A 101 -11.79 10.36 -6.04
N VAL A 102 -11.73 10.97 -4.84
CA VAL A 102 -11.30 12.37 -4.64
C VAL A 102 -9.81 12.43 -4.23
N GLU A 103 -9.35 11.51 -3.38
CA GLU A 103 -7.94 11.34 -3.05
C GLU A 103 -7.60 9.85 -2.93
N LYS A 104 -6.83 9.32 -3.89
CA LYS A 104 -6.44 7.91 -3.90
C LYS A 104 -5.71 7.55 -2.60
N TRP A 105 -6.24 6.54 -1.91
CA TRP A 105 -5.56 5.91 -0.79
C TRP A 105 -4.25 5.28 -1.29
N LYS A 106 -3.17 5.44 -0.53
CA LYS A 106 -1.92 4.72 -0.78
C LYS A 106 -2.02 3.34 -0.15
N ALA A 107 -1.21 2.39 -0.63
CA ALA A 107 -1.15 1.05 -0.05
C ALA A 107 -0.94 1.09 1.49
N GLN A 108 -0.07 1.97 1.97
CA GLN A 108 0.17 2.13 3.42
C GLN A 108 -1.07 2.59 4.19
N ASP A 109 -1.94 3.40 3.57
CA ASP A 109 -3.18 3.84 4.22
C ASP A 109 -4.10 2.64 4.47
N PHE A 110 -4.24 1.75 3.49
CA PHE A 110 -5.01 0.51 3.63
C PHE A 110 -4.41 -0.43 4.68
N ILE A 111 -3.09 -0.62 4.66
CA ILE A 111 -2.40 -1.47 5.64
C ILE A 111 -2.67 -0.97 7.06
N ASN A 112 -2.45 0.31 7.31
CA ASN A 112 -2.68 0.91 8.63
C ASN A 112 -4.14 0.80 9.07
N CYS A 113 -5.08 1.01 8.14
CA CYS A 113 -6.51 0.89 8.40
C CYS A 113 -6.88 -0.51 8.91
N TYR A 114 -6.43 -1.56 8.20
CA TYR A 114 -6.77 -2.93 8.57
C TYR A 114 -5.99 -3.45 9.78
N ILE A 115 -4.76 -2.96 10.03
CA ILE A 115 -4.03 -3.21 11.28
C ILE A 115 -4.80 -2.65 12.48
N GLN A 116 -5.32 -1.42 12.40
CA GLN A 116 -6.14 -0.83 13.47
C GLN A 116 -7.45 -1.60 13.70
N GLN A 117 -7.98 -2.25 12.67
CA GLN A 117 -9.11 -3.17 12.76
C GLN A 117 -8.72 -4.58 13.23
N LYS A 118 -7.49 -4.77 13.73
CA LYS A 118 -6.95 -6.04 14.25
C LYS A 118 -6.90 -7.16 13.20
N ASN A 119 -6.71 -6.80 11.92
CA ASN A 119 -6.53 -7.79 10.86
C ASN A 119 -5.06 -8.29 10.83
N ASN A 120 -4.86 -9.53 11.29
CA ASN A 120 -3.55 -10.15 11.40
C ASN A 120 -2.82 -10.35 10.06
N ASP A 121 -3.55 -10.56 8.96
CA ASP A 121 -2.93 -10.69 7.63
C ASP A 121 -2.22 -9.39 7.21
N TYR A 122 -2.77 -8.23 7.58
CA TYR A 122 -2.14 -6.94 7.29
C TYR A 122 -0.98 -6.63 8.24
N ASN A 123 -0.99 -7.13 9.48
CA ASN A 123 0.17 -7.08 10.38
C ASN A 123 1.36 -7.86 9.77
N LYS A 124 1.11 -9.10 9.33
CA LYS A 124 2.12 -9.92 8.65
C LYS A 124 2.61 -9.29 7.35
N LEU A 125 1.71 -8.69 6.56
CA LEU A 125 2.09 -7.95 5.36
C LEU A 125 3.05 -6.80 5.70
N GLN A 126 2.75 -6.01 6.75
CA GLN A 126 3.61 -4.92 7.20
C GLN A 126 4.98 -5.44 7.65
N GLU A 127 5.01 -6.53 8.42
CA GLU A 127 6.25 -7.19 8.87
C GLU A 127 7.13 -7.60 7.68
N PHE A 128 6.55 -8.25 6.66
CA PHE A 128 7.29 -8.64 5.46
C PHE A 128 7.84 -7.43 4.69
N LEU A 129 7.03 -6.38 4.52
CA LEU A 129 7.46 -5.14 3.88
C LEU A 129 8.62 -4.51 4.65
N ASP A 130 8.60 -4.56 5.97
CA ASP A 130 9.67 -3.99 6.80
C ASP A 130 10.97 -4.79 6.75
N MET A 131 10.88 -6.13 6.68
CA MET A 131 12.06 -6.99 6.57
C MET A 131 12.79 -6.84 5.22
N TYR A 132 12.03 -6.79 4.11
CA TYR A 132 12.62 -6.92 2.78
C TYR A 132 12.57 -5.66 1.93
N LYS A 133 11.64 -4.74 2.22
CA LYS A 133 11.38 -3.51 1.45
C LYS A 133 11.10 -3.77 -0.05
N ILE A 134 10.57 -4.94 -0.37
CA ILE A 134 10.08 -5.29 -1.71
C ILE A 134 8.80 -4.51 -1.99
N ASN A 135 8.60 -4.08 -3.24
CA ASN A 135 7.40 -3.35 -3.64
C ASN A 135 6.11 -4.13 -3.32
N ILE A 136 5.05 -3.40 -2.95
CA ILE A 136 3.78 -3.97 -2.50
C ILE A 136 3.18 -4.99 -3.49
N GLY A 137 3.24 -4.71 -4.79
CA GLY A 137 2.64 -5.58 -5.81
C GLY A 137 3.33 -6.95 -5.88
N THR A 138 4.65 -6.98 -5.79
CA THR A 138 5.40 -8.25 -5.73
C THR A 138 5.20 -8.94 -4.37
N THR A 139 5.23 -8.19 -3.27
CA THR A 139 5.00 -8.74 -1.92
C THR A 139 3.65 -9.43 -1.80
N LEU A 140 2.58 -8.79 -2.28
CA LEU A 140 1.24 -9.40 -2.27
C LEU A 140 1.23 -10.73 -3.02
N ARG A 141 1.85 -10.79 -4.21
CA ARG A 141 1.90 -12.03 -5.00
C ARG A 141 2.71 -13.14 -4.30
N LEU A 142 3.85 -12.80 -3.71
CA LEU A 142 4.66 -13.76 -2.94
C LEU A 142 3.83 -14.36 -1.80
N LEU A 143 3.19 -13.51 -0.99
CA LEU A 143 2.46 -13.94 0.20
C LEU A 143 1.13 -14.67 -0.09
N THR A 144 0.52 -14.43 -1.25
CA THR A 144 -0.79 -15.02 -1.61
C THR A 144 -0.69 -16.19 -2.58
N ASN A 145 0.30 -16.18 -3.48
CA ASN A 145 0.44 -17.18 -4.56
C ASN A 145 1.72 -18.02 -4.44
N GLY A 146 2.60 -17.73 -3.48
CA GLY A 146 3.90 -18.40 -3.34
C GLY A 146 4.87 -18.11 -4.49
N ASN A 147 4.61 -17.09 -5.32
CA ASN A 147 5.45 -16.72 -6.45
C ASN A 147 5.34 -15.23 -6.78
N PRO A 148 6.36 -14.61 -7.40
CA PRO A 148 6.35 -13.17 -7.72
C PRO A 148 5.38 -12.78 -8.86
N GLY A 149 4.67 -13.75 -9.44
CA GLY A 149 3.82 -13.63 -10.61
C GLY A 149 4.58 -13.58 -11.94
N THR A 150 3.82 -13.62 -13.03
CA THR A 150 4.31 -13.37 -14.40
C THR A 150 4.19 -11.88 -14.76
N GLU A 151 4.44 -11.55 -16.03
CA GLU A 151 4.19 -10.21 -16.58
C GLU A 151 2.71 -9.81 -16.40
N GLY A 152 2.46 -8.52 -16.19
CA GLY A 152 1.12 -7.94 -16.05
C GLY A 152 0.71 -7.52 -14.63
N SER A 153 -0.38 -6.74 -14.56
CA SER A 153 -1.04 -6.38 -13.29
C SER A 153 -1.86 -7.55 -12.74
N SER A 154 -2.27 -7.48 -11.47
CA SER A 154 -3.26 -8.39 -10.91
C SER A 154 -4.39 -7.57 -10.29
N PRO A 155 -5.35 -7.10 -11.12
CA PRO A 155 -6.44 -6.25 -10.66
C PRO A 155 -7.24 -6.90 -9.53
N GLU A 156 -7.41 -8.22 -9.59
CA GLU A 156 -8.16 -8.96 -8.56
C GLU A 156 -7.43 -8.96 -7.22
N LEU A 157 -6.13 -9.20 -7.20
CA LEU A 157 -5.34 -9.15 -5.96
C LEU A 157 -5.32 -7.74 -5.37
N THR A 158 -5.27 -6.71 -6.22
CA THR A 158 -5.43 -5.31 -5.77
C THR A 158 -6.78 -5.11 -5.09
N LYS A 159 -7.89 -5.58 -5.67
CA LYS A 159 -9.22 -5.46 -5.05
C LYS A 159 -9.30 -6.20 -3.71
N ILE A 160 -8.79 -7.43 -3.64
CA ILE A 160 -8.74 -8.22 -2.39
C ILE A 160 -8.00 -7.44 -1.31
N PHE A 161 -6.83 -6.88 -1.65
CA PHE A 161 -6.03 -6.05 -0.76
C PHE A 161 -6.75 -4.76 -0.33
N GLU A 162 -7.40 -4.05 -1.25
CA GLU A 162 -8.10 -2.80 -0.93
C GLU A 162 -9.36 -3.03 -0.09
N HIS A 163 -10.01 -4.20 -0.22
CA HIS A 163 -11.22 -4.57 0.53
C HIS A 163 -10.96 -5.21 1.90
N GLY A 164 -9.71 -5.36 2.35
CA GLY A 164 -9.45 -5.97 3.66
C GLY A 164 -9.53 -7.50 3.65
N LEU A 165 -9.65 -8.10 2.47
CA LEU A 165 -9.90 -9.53 2.28
C LEU A 165 -8.61 -10.33 2.06
N LEU A 166 -7.44 -9.69 2.24
CA LEU A 166 -6.15 -10.35 2.11
C LEU A 166 -6.06 -11.56 3.05
N LYS A 167 -5.58 -12.67 2.50
CA LYS A 167 -5.23 -13.89 3.25
C LYS A 167 -3.82 -14.31 2.87
N ILE A 168 -2.93 -14.36 3.85
CA ILE A 168 -1.56 -14.82 3.64
C ILE A 168 -1.54 -16.34 3.79
N THR A 169 -1.21 -17.01 2.69
CA THR A 169 -1.24 -18.47 2.57
C THR A 169 0.13 -19.08 2.29
N HIS A 170 1.12 -18.27 1.86
CA HIS A 170 2.45 -18.73 1.45
C HIS A 170 3.55 -17.91 2.14
N TRP A 171 3.54 -17.91 3.49
CA TRP A 171 4.50 -17.14 4.28
C TRP A 171 5.92 -17.68 4.14
N ASP A 172 6.09 -18.99 4.29
CA ASP A 172 7.40 -19.64 4.30
C ASP A 172 8.06 -19.59 2.92
N GLU A 173 7.30 -19.86 1.85
CA GLU A 173 7.79 -19.75 0.47
C GLU A 173 8.16 -18.31 0.12
N ALA A 174 7.38 -17.33 0.59
CA ALA A 174 7.68 -15.92 0.37
C ALA A 174 8.99 -15.51 1.07
N ILE A 175 9.20 -15.96 2.31
CA ILE A 175 10.45 -15.74 3.06
C ILE A 175 11.64 -16.41 2.37
N GLU A 176 11.48 -17.65 1.91
CA GLU A 176 12.54 -18.38 1.20
C GLU A 176 12.99 -17.63 -0.05
N ILE A 177 12.05 -17.23 -0.92
CA ILE A 177 12.35 -16.48 -2.15
C ILE A 177 12.98 -15.13 -1.81
N ALA A 178 12.46 -14.41 -0.81
CA ALA A 178 12.98 -13.10 -0.42
C ALA A 178 14.39 -13.19 0.17
N ASN A 179 14.67 -14.23 0.97
CA ASN A 179 16.01 -14.51 1.50
C ASN A 179 16.98 -14.85 0.37
N ASP A 180 16.59 -15.70 -0.58
CA ASP A 180 17.41 -16.00 -1.76
C ASP A 180 17.77 -14.72 -2.54
N CYS A 181 16.81 -13.82 -2.75
CA CYS A 181 17.08 -12.54 -3.40
C CYS A 181 17.97 -11.63 -2.55
N LYS A 182 17.76 -11.58 -1.23
CA LYS A 182 18.52 -10.75 -0.29
C LYS A 182 20.00 -11.13 -0.25
N ARG A 183 20.37 -12.38 -0.57
CA ARG A 183 21.78 -12.80 -0.71
C ARG A 183 22.54 -12.04 -1.80
N PHE A 184 21.83 -11.35 -2.69
CA PHE A 184 22.39 -10.43 -3.69
C PHE A 184 22.37 -8.98 -3.22
N GLU A 185 22.34 -8.67 -1.91
CA GLU A 185 22.16 -7.30 -1.41
C GLU A 185 23.24 -6.29 -1.84
N LYS A 186 24.44 -6.77 -2.23
CA LYS A 186 25.49 -5.94 -2.86
C LYS A 186 25.04 -5.35 -4.20
N PHE A 187 24.08 -5.98 -4.87
CA PHE A 187 23.45 -5.50 -6.09
C PHE A 187 22.21 -4.66 -5.74
N LEU A 188 22.29 -3.35 -5.96
CA LEU A 188 21.27 -2.37 -5.55
C LEU A 188 19.83 -2.73 -5.96
N TYR A 189 19.66 -3.42 -7.09
CA TYR A 189 18.36 -3.73 -7.69
C TYR A 189 17.85 -5.14 -7.35
N TRP A 190 18.38 -5.80 -6.31
CA TRP A 190 17.94 -7.14 -5.90
C TRP A 190 16.44 -7.23 -5.51
N ARG A 191 15.81 -6.09 -5.21
CA ARG A 191 14.37 -5.98 -4.88
C ARG A 191 13.47 -5.74 -6.10
N ASP A 192 14.06 -5.53 -7.27
CA ASP A 192 13.30 -5.25 -8.48
C ASP A 192 12.48 -6.48 -8.88
N ARG A 193 11.23 -6.24 -9.31
CA ARG A 193 10.30 -7.30 -9.70
C ARG A 193 10.90 -8.27 -10.71
N ALA A 194 11.57 -7.75 -11.74
CA ALA A 194 12.19 -8.56 -12.79
C ALA A 194 13.32 -9.46 -12.24
N PHE A 195 14.12 -8.96 -11.29
CA PHE A 195 15.18 -9.74 -10.65
C PHE A 195 14.62 -10.85 -9.76
N ILE A 196 13.60 -10.55 -8.94
CA ILE A 196 12.94 -11.55 -8.09
C ILE A 196 12.32 -12.66 -8.96
N ILE A 197 11.71 -12.31 -10.09
CA ILE A 197 11.18 -13.30 -11.05
C ILE A 197 12.31 -14.15 -11.64
N ALA A 198 13.46 -13.57 -11.98
CA ALA A 198 14.62 -14.29 -12.50
C ALA A 198 15.15 -15.32 -11.49
N ILE A 199 15.39 -14.91 -10.24
CA ILE A 199 15.84 -15.81 -9.17
C ILE A 199 14.82 -16.93 -8.93
N TYR A 200 13.53 -16.60 -8.86
CA TYR A 200 12.46 -17.60 -8.72
C TYR A 200 12.48 -18.62 -9.87
N ARG A 201 12.67 -18.18 -11.13
CA ARG A 201 12.73 -19.07 -12.30
C ARG A 201 13.96 -19.98 -12.27
N ILE A 202 15.14 -19.45 -11.95
CA ILE A 202 16.37 -20.23 -11.80
C ILE A 202 16.20 -21.28 -10.70
N LYS A 203 15.67 -20.89 -9.54
CA LYS A 203 15.36 -21.80 -8.44
C LYS A 203 14.42 -22.93 -8.86
N LYS A 204 13.35 -22.61 -9.61
CA LYS A 204 12.39 -23.60 -10.11
C LYS A 204 12.96 -24.51 -11.19
N ALA A 205 13.87 -24.02 -12.04
CA ALA A 205 14.53 -24.83 -13.05
C ALA A 205 15.48 -25.87 -12.42
N ALA A 206 16.04 -25.57 -11.24
CA ALA A 206 16.91 -26.47 -10.47
C ALA A 206 18.13 -27.00 -11.25
N LEU A 207 18.55 -26.30 -12.30
CA LEU A 207 19.74 -26.61 -13.10
C LEU A 207 21.05 -26.18 -12.40
N ILE A 208 20.94 -25.28 -11.43
CA ILE A 208 22.03 -24.82 -10.56
C ILE A 208 21.45 -24.49 -9.18
N SER A 209 22.26 -24.67 -8.12
CA SER A 209 21.88 -24.23 -6.78
C SER A 209 21.95 -22.70 -6.66
N ILE A 210 21.09 -22.11 -5.83
CA ILE A 210 21.20 -20.67 -5.50
C ILE A 210 22.52 -20.38 -4.77
N ASP A 211 23.06 -21.35 -4.03
CA ASP A 211 24.37 -21.23 -3.36
C ASP A 211 25.50 -21.04 -4.36
N ASP A 212 25.54 -21.86 -5.42
CA ASP A 212 26.54 -21.73 -6.48
C ASP A 212 26.38 -20.41 -7.22
N LEU A 213 25.14 -19.99 -7.51
CA LEU A 213 24.87 -18.72 -8.18
C LEU A 213 25.38 -17.53 -7.33
N VAL A 214 25.08 -17.52 -6.04
CA VAL A 214 25.54 -16.48 -5.09
C VAL A 214 27.06 -16.52 -4.92
N SER A 215 27.68 -17.71 -4.90
CA SER A 215 29.13 -17.86 -4.84
C SER A 215 29.83 -17.24 -6.05
N ASN A 216 29.31 -17.48 -7.26
CA ASN A 216 29.83 -16.83 -8.47
C ASN A 216 29.60 -15.32 -8.45
N PHE A 217 28.44 -14.85 -7.95
CA PHE A 217 28.16 -13.42 -7.84
C PHE A 217 29.13 -12.73 -6.89
N ASN A 218 29.41 -13.32 -5.73
CA ASN A 218 30.32 -12.74 -4.75
C ASN A 218 31.77 -12.62 -5.23
N LYS A 219 32.19 -13.44 -6.21
CA LYS A 219 33.53 -13.33 -6.82
C LYS A 219 33.65 -12.10 -7.72
N ARG A 220 32.55 -11.68 -8.36
CA ARG A 220 32.51 -10.65 -9.42
C ARG A 220 31.18 -9.87 -9.40
N PRO A 221 30.84 -9.18 -8.30
CA PRO A 221 29.54 -8.55 -8.14
C PRO A 221 29.25 -7.48 -9.20
N GLU A 222 30.30 -6.84 -9.73
CA GLU A 222 30.24 -5.82 -10.78
C GLU A 222 29.69 -6.33 -12.12
N MET A 223 29.72 -7.65 -12.36
CA MET A 223 29.19 -8.25 -13.59
C MET A 223 27.67 -8.30 -13.61
N LEU A 224 27.01 -8.26 -12.45
CA LEU A 224 25.56 -8.19 -12.38
C LEU A 224 25.12 -6.73 -12.45
N VAL A 225 24.54 -6.36 -13.59
CA VAL A 225 24.09 -4.99 -13.84
C VAL A 225 22.57 -4.92 -13.92
N LYS A 226 22.02 -3.71 -13.81
CA LYS A 226 20.58 -3.51 -13.90
C LYS A 226 20.05 -3.95 -15.26
N GLN A 227 18.99 -4.74 -15.25
CA GLN A 227 18.29 -5.18 -16.46
C GLN A 227 16.83 -4.73 -16.46
N VAL A 228 16.23 -4.73 -17.65
CA VAL A 228 14.82 -4.34 -17.84
C VAL A 228 13.89 -5.53 -17.62
N SER A 229 14.25 -6.72 -18.11
CA SER A 229 13.39 -7.92 -18.03
C SER A 229 14.02 -9.04 -17.20
N GLN A 230 13.18 -9.97 -16.74
CA GLN A 230 13.64 -11.18 -16.07
C GLN A 230 14.50 -12.06 -16.99
N LYS A 231 14.27 -12.05 -18.31
CA LYS A 231 15.05 -12.83 -19.28
C LYS A 231 16.47 -12.28 -19.38
N ASP A 232 16.61 -10.97 -19.40
CA ASP A 232 17.91 -10.30 -19.44
C ASP A 232 18.68 -10.52 -18.12
N TYR A 233 17.98 -10.50 -16.97
CA TYR A 233 18.59 -10.88 -15.70
C TYR A 233 19.11 -12.31 -15.68
N ILE A 234 18.30 -13.27 -16.16
CA ILE A 234 18.73 -14.66 -16.30
C ILE A 234 19.95 -14.75 -17.21
N TYR A 235 19.94 -14.09 -18.37
CA TYR A 235 21.08 -14.09 -19.29
C TYR A 235 22.34 -13.52 -18.63
N ASN A 236 22.23 -12.39 -17.93
CA ASN A 236 23.36 -11.76 -17.24
C ASN A 236 23.92 -12.67 -16.13
N LEU A 237 23.04 -13.32 -15.36
CA LEU A 237 23.42 -14.29 -14.33
C LEU A 237 24.11 -15.52 -14.95
N GLU A 238 23.66 -15.97 -16.11
CA GLU A 238 24.29 -17.07 -16.82
C GLU A 238 25.70 -16.71 -17.32
N GLN A 239 25.90 -15.50 -17.86
CA GLN A 239 27.24 -15.02 -18.22
C GLN A 239 28.17 -15.01 -17.02
N LEU A 240 27.67 -14.53 -15.88
CA LEU A 240 28.40 -14.47 -14.62
C LEU A 240 28.80 -15.87 -14.11
N VAL A 241 27.93 -16.88 -14.24
CA VAL A 241 28.23 -18.27 -13.84
C VAL A 241 29.23 -18.94 -14.78
N ASN A 242 29.26 -18.53 -16.05
CA ASN A 242 30.08 -19.16 -17.08
C ASN A 242 31.47 -18.57 -17.26
N VAL A 243 31.84 -17.57 -16.46
CA VAL A 243 33.15 -16.96 -16.64
C VAL A 243 34.28 -17.94 -16.34
N GLY A 244 35.17 -18.11 -17.32
CA GLY A 244 36.31 -19.04 -17.22
C GLY A 244 35.93 -20.52 -17.38
N LYS A 245 34.68 -20.84 -17.74
CA LYS A 245 34.26 -22.22 -18.00
C LYS A 245 34.43 -22.58 -19.48
N GLN A 246 34.99 -23.76 -19.73
CA GLN A 246 35.14 -24.30 -21.10
C GLN A 246 33.83 -24.85 -21.66
N LYS A 247 32.94 -25.36 -20.80
CA LYS A 247 31.60 -25.83 -21.16
C LYS A 247 30.57 -24.91 -20.52
N ARG A 248 29.62 -24.44 -21.33
CA ARG A 248 28.51 -23.59 -20.88
C ARG A 248 27.58 -24.37 -19.95
N ILE A 249 27.28 -23.78 -18.80
CA ILE A 249 26.24 -24.20 -17.86
C ILE A 249 25.00 -23.37 -18.15
N VAL A 250 23.88 -24.05 -18.42
CA VAL A 250 22.55 -23.44 -18.54
C VAL A 250 21.92 -23.36 -17.16
N ILE A 251 21.32 -22.23 -16.81
CA ILE A 251 20.81 -22.00 -15.44
C ILE A 251 19.28 -21.88 -15.34
N SER A 252 18.55 -21.82 -16.45
CA SER A 252 17.07 -21.78 -16.47
C SER A 252 16.48 -22.37 -17.73
#